data_AF-M5PBR0-F1
#
_entry.id   AF-M5PBR0-F1
#
_cell.length_a   1.000
_cell.length_b   1.000
_cell.length_c   1.000
_cell.angle_alpha   90.00
_cell.angle_beta   90.00
_cell.angle_gamma   90.00
#
_symmetry.space_group_name_H-M   'P 1'
#
loop_
_entity.id
_entity.type
_entity.pdbx_description
1 polymer ?
#
loop_
_entity_poly.entity_id
_entity_poly.type
_entity_poly.pdbx_seq_one_letter_code
_entity_poly.pdbx_strand_id
1 'polypeptide(L)'
;MEDKLNELKEQGKNIYSFSKLGTFNNCEYEYYNTYILKKKGIENIYTIMGSELHDGIEQIYRNKLDIEKFKKDFENRLLELEMNGISFPSETIGDSWKADVGHFINNFNKIDSKMILEKLLVFEITDGVYFQGYVDAILPSEKGKPYVNIYDWKTSSKFTGKKLNEAGRQLLMYKLAIENTTNLKVDKIMWFMIKYVYVCSQGKKKIKKKMCNRGKWVKEIRNQLEKDLKNNGMDDFEIELLLDNAVKQNTLECLPDEIKNKYWLEDCIVEYEITEERINELKDYVVNTVNEIESKDASNEAVWKPVEINKYNSFYCSVLCGHRKTCKFYKEFLDKSSKQFKKKDKVDVFDNLFS
;
A
#
# COMPACT_ATOMS: atom_id res chain seq x y z
N MET A 1 -24.65 8.39 -5.44
CA MET A 1 -23.48 9.03 -4.82
C MET A 1 -22.91 10.11 -5.72
N GLU A 2 -22.81 9.85 -7.03
CA GLU A 2 -22.44 10.87 -8.02
C GLU A 2 -23.34 12.11 -7.97
N ASP A 3 -24.66 11.94 -7.90
CA ASP A 3 -25.59 13.07 -7.78
C ASP A 3 -25.31 13.94 -6.56
N LYS A 4 -25.15 13.31 -5.38
CA LYS A 4 -24.77 14.00 -4.13
C LYS A 4 -23.42 14.71 -4.25
N LEU A 5 -22.44 14.11 -4.93
CA LEU A 5 -21.14 14.72 -5.17
C LEU A 5 -21.27 15.99 -6.02
N ASN A 6 -22.10 15.92 -7.07
CA ASN A 6 -22.33 17.04 -7.97
C ASN A 6 -23.09 18.16 -7.25
N GLU A 7 -24.13 17.82 -6.48
CA GLU A 7 -24.87 18.77 -5.65
C GLU A 7 -23.95 19.54 -4.68
N LEU A 8 -23.08 18.84 -3.95
CA LEU A 8 -22.12 19.48 -3.04
C LEU A 8 -21.16 20.42 -3.77
N LYS A 9 -20.71 20.04 -4.98
CA LYS A 9 -19.86 20.89 -5.81
C LYS A 9 -20.60 22.15 -6.28
N GLU A 10 -21.86 22.00 -6.71
CA GLU A 10 -22.72 23.12 -7.13
C GLU A 10 -22.98 24.10 -5.99
N GLN A 11 -23.09 23.60 -4.75
CA GLN A 11 -23.18 24.41 -3.53
C GLN A 11 -21.85 25.07 -3.12
N GLY A 12 -20.76 24.84 -3.86
CA GLY A 12 -19.43 25.38 -3.55
C GLY A 12 -18.80 24.76 -2.31
N LYS A 13 -19.26 23.58 -1.87
CA LYS A 13 -18.71 22.89 -0.69
C LYS A 13 -17.35 22.27 -1.01
N ASN A 14 -16.40 22.44 -0.09
CA ASN A 14 -15.13 21.74 -0.16
C ASN A 14 -15.33 20.25 0.11
N ILE A 15 -14.91 19.41 -0.84
CA ILE A 15 -14.89 17.96 -0.67
C ILE A 15 -13.44 17.51 -0.49
N TYR A 16 -13.20 16.75 0.57
CA TYR A 16 -11.90 16.19 0.94
C TYR A 16 -11.83 14.70 0.61
N SER A 17 -10.61 14.18 0.62
CA SER A 17 -10.32 12.75 0.54
C SER A 17 -9.19 12.44 1.49
N PHE A 18 -9.05 11.16 1.87
CA PHE A 18 -7.93 10.73 2.70
C PHE A 18 -6.57 11.07 2.05
N SER A 19 -6.44 10.85 0.74
CA SER A 19 -5.24 11.22 -0.01
C SER A 19 -4.97 12.72 -0.01
N LYS A 20 -6.00 13.56 -0.12
CA LYS A 20 -5.87 15.02 -0.10
C LYS A 20 -5.39 15.54 1.25
N LEU A 21 -5.93 15.02 2.36
CA LEU A 21 -5.42 15.34 3.70
C LEU A 21 -4.00 14.81 3.91
N GLY A 22 -3.71 13.61 3.40
CA GLY A 22 -2.38 13.02 3.45
C GLY A 22 -1.33 13.87 2.72
N THR A 23 -1.65 14.40 1.53
CA THR A 23 -0.77 15.31 0.80
C THR A 23 -0.43 16.56 1.63
N PHE A 24 -1.42 17.17 2.29
CA PHE A 24 -1.20 18.33 3.14
C PHE A 24 -0.26 18.01 4.31
N ASN A 25 -0.57 16.94 5.05
CA ASN A 25 0.21 16.53 6.21
C ASN A 25 1.63 16.07 5.85
N ASN A 26 1.82 15.52 4.65
CA ASN A 26 3.15 15.15 4.16
C ASN A 26 3.94 16.38 3.72
N CYS A 27 3.34 17.29 2.95
CA CYS A 27 3.99 18.48 2.42
C CYS A 27 2.94 19.51 1.97
N GLU A 28 2.77 20.59 2.74
CA GLU A 28 1.80 21.65 2.40
C GLU A 28 2.11 22.30 1.04
N TYR A 29 3.38 22.41 0.67
CA TYR A 29 3.78 22.94 -0.64
C TYR A 29 3.34 22.04 -1.81
N GLU A 30 3.35 20.72 -1.63
CA GLU A 30 2.79 19.80 -2.62
C GLU A 30 1.27 19.97 -2.70
N TYR A 31 0.61 20.07 -1.55
CA TYR A 31 -0.83 20.32 -1.49
C TYR A 31 -1.20 21.62 -2.22
N TYR A 32 -0.44 22.69 -2.00
CA TYR A 32 -0.63 23.97 -2.67
C TYR A 32 -0.57 23.82 -4.20
N ASN A 33 0.48 23.20 -4.72
CA ASN A 33 0.63 23.01 -6.15
C ASN A 33 -0.47 22.11 -6.74
N THR A 34 -0.83 21.03 -6.06
CA THR A 34 -1.80 20.04 -6.56
C THR A 34 -3.26 20.51 -6.43
N TYR A 35 -3.66 21.00 -5.26
CA TYR A 35 -5.07 21.25 -4.94
C TYR A 35 -5.47 22.72 -4.99
N ILE A 36 -4.55 23.66 -4.78
CA ILE A 36 -4.85 25.09 -4.89
C ILE A 36 -4.56 25.57 -6.32
N LEU A 37 -3.33 25.39 -6.80
CA LEU A 37 -2.93 25.82 -8.15
C LEU A 37 -3.34 24.86 -9.27
N LYS A 38 -3.83 23.66 -8.93
CA LYS A 38 -4.25 22.62 -9.89
C LYS A 38 -3.16 22.24 -10.90
N LYS A 39 -1.88 22.32 -10.50
CA LYS A 39 -0.76 21.88 -11.34
C LYS A 39 -0.74 20.36 -11.40
N LYS A 40 -0.58 19.83 -12.61
CA LYS A 40 -0.42 18.38 -12.82
C LYS A 40 0.93 17.92 -12.26
N GLY A 41 0.90 16.97 -11.34
CA GLY A 41 2.08 16.27 -10.85
C GLY A 41 2.52 15.16 -11.80
N ILE A 42 3.68 14.57 -11.53
CA ILE A 42 4.19 13.37 -12.17
C ILE A 42 4.03 12.17 -11.24
N GLU A 43 3.52 11.07 -11.77
CA GLU A 43 3.36 9.84 -11.00
C GLU A 43 4.70 9.10 -10.84
N ASN A 44 4.75 8.20 -9.88
CA ASN A 44 5.87 7.30 -9.66
C ASN A 44 5.42 5.86 -9.96
N ILE A 45 6.39 4.95 -10.11
CA ILE A 45 6.13 3.55 -10.47
C ILE A 45 5.19 2.85 -9.49
N TYR A 46 5.26 3.17 -8.19
CA TYR A 46 4.39 2.55 -7.18
C TYR A 46 2.93 2.98 -7.34
N THR A 47 2.68 4.25 -7.62
CA THR A 47 1.33 4.77 -7.87
C THR A 47 0.75 4.14 -9.13
N ILE A 48 1.50 4.13 -10.24
CA ILE A 48 1.02 3.59 -11.52
C ILE A 48 0.73 2.10 -11.38
N MET A 49 1.73 1.30 -10.98
CA MET A 49 1.56 -0.16 -10.88
C MET A 49 0.59 -0.58 -9.77
N GLY A 50 0.42 0.26 -8.74
CA GLY A 50 -0.65 0.11 -7.77
C GLY A 50 -2.01 0.18 -8.46
N SER A 51 -2.30 1.26 -9.16
CA SER A 51 -3.57 1.44 -9.90
C SER A 51 -3.83 0.31 -10.89
N GLU A 52 -2.83 -0.10 -11.68
CA GLU A 52 -2.94 -1.22 -12.63
C GLU A 52 -3.33 -2.54 -11.92
N LEU A 53 -2.84 -2.75 -10.69
CA LEU A 53 -3.21 -3.91 -9.89
C LEU A 53 -4.67 -3.84 -9.41
N HIS A 54 -5.10 -2.68 -8.89
CA HIS A 54 -6.49 -2.50 -8.43
C HIS A 54 -7.48 -2.67 -9.58
N ASP A 55 -7.24 -1.99 -10.71
CA ASP A 55 -8.07 -2.08 -11.90
C ASP A 55 -8.12 -3.52 -12.43
N GLY A 56 -6.97 -4.19 -12.51
CA GLY A 56 -6.91 -5.59 -12.95
C GLY A 56 -7.70 -6.53 -12.06
N ILE A 57 -7.52 -6.45 -10.74
CA ILE A 57 -8.28 -7.24 -9.75
C ILE A 57 -9.78 -6.97 -9.90
N GLU A 58 -10.19 -5.70 -10.02
CA GLU A 58 -11.59 -5.31 -10.20
C GLU A 58 -12.18 -5.96 -11.46
N GLN A 59 -11.51 -5.82 -12.61
CA GLN A 59 -12.00 -6.39 -13.88
C GLN A 59 -12.04 -7.92 -13.85
N ILE A 60 -11.09 -8.56 -13.16
CA ILE A 60 -11.12 -10.01 -12.95
C ILE A 60 -12.38 -10.39 -12.17
N TYR A 61 -12.66 -9.76 -11.01
CA TYR A 61 -13.87 -10.06 -10.24
C TYR A 61 -15.17 -9.76 -11.00
N ARG A 62 -15.18 -8.76 -11.89
CA ARG A 62 -16.30 -8.49 -12.79
C ARG A 62 -16.43 -9.45 -13.98
N ASN A 63 -15.55 -10.45 -14.09
CA ASN A 63 -15.46 -11.39 -15.22
C ASN A 63 -15.23 -10.69 -16.58
N LYS A 64 -14.53 -9.55 -16.57
CA LYS A 64 -14.19 -8.75 -17.77
C LYS A 64 -12.75 -8.94 -18.21
N LEU A 65 -11.89 -9.45 -17.33
CA LEU A 65 -10.49 -9.73 -17.59
C LEU A 65 -10.14 -11.13 -17.11
N ASP A 66 -9.44 -11.87 -17.96
CA ASP A 66 -8.90 -13.18 -17.62
C ASP A 66 -7.58 -13.05 -16.82
N ILE A 67 -7.32 -13.99 -15.92
CA ILE A 67 -6.16 -13.93 -15.01
C ILE A 67 -4.83 -14.04 -15.78
N GLU A 68 -4.73 -14.91 -16.78
CA GLU A 68 -3.50 -15.06 -17.57
C GLU A 68 -3.25 -13.82 -18.43
N LYS A 69 -4.32 -13.24 -18.98
CA LYS A 69 -4.22 -11.96 -19.68
C LYS A 69 -3.77 -10.85 -18.73
N PHE A 70 -4.37 -10.72 -17.54
CA PHE A 70 -3.99 -9.73 -16.55
C PHE A 70 -2.50 -9.81 -16.20
N LYS A 71 -2.01 -11.02 -15.92
CA LYS A 71 -0.60 -11.27 -15.64
C LYS A 71 0.31 -10.72 -16.76
N LYS A 72 0.01 -11.11 -18.00
CA LYS A 72 0.80 -10.66 -19.17
C LYS A 72 0.75 -9.14 -19.34
N ASP A 73 -0.43 -8.54 -19.22
CA ASP A 73 -0.61 -7.11 -19.38
C ASP A 73 0.12 -6.32 -18.28
N PHE A 74 0.10 -6.82 -17.03
CA PHE A 74 0.82 -6.22 -15.91
C PHE A 74 2.34 -6.28 -16.08
N GLU A 75 2.88 -7.42 -16.52
CA GLU A 75 4.31 -7.58 -16.80
C GLU A 75 4.76 -6.67 -17.96
N ASN A 76 3.98 -6.61 -19.05
CA ASN A 76 4.27 -5.72 -20.18
C ASN A 76 4.26 -4.24 -19.76
N ARG A 77 3.28 -3.84 -18.94
CA ARG A 77 3.16 -2.47 -18.45
C ARG A 77 4.37 -2.07 -17.62
N LEU A 78 4.86 -2.97 -16.78
CA LEU A 78 6.06 -2.73 -15.99
C LEU A 78 7.30 -2.51 -16.88
N LEU A 79 7.50 -3.35 -17.89
CA LEU A 79 8.60 -3.20 -18.86
C LEU A 79 8.51 -1.86 -19.62
N GLU A 80 7.30 -1.48 -20.05
CA GLU A 80 7.05 -0.22 -20.75
C GLU A 80 7.43 1.00 -19.88
N LEU A 81 7.05 1.00 -18.60
CA LEU A 81 7.39 2.08 -17.67
C LEU A 81 8.91 2.20 -17.49
N GLU A 82 9.61 1.08 -17.33
CA GLU A 82 11.07 1.07 -17.19
C GLU A 82 11.77 1.59 -18.44
N MET A 83 11.33 1.17 -19.63
CA MET A 83 11.84 1.69 -20.91
C MET A 83 11.63 3.20 -21.06
N ASN A 84 10.54 3.73 -20.48
CA ASN A 84 10.21 5.16 -20.48
C ASN A 84 10.86 5.94 -19.32
N GLY A 85 11.80 5.33 -18.58
CA GLY A 85 12.52 5.98 -17.48
C GLY A 85 11.68 6.23 -16.23
N ILE A 86 10.55 5.53 -16.09
CA ILE A 86 9.75 5.48 -14.86
C ILE A 86 10.18 4.21 -14.13
N SER A 87 11.24 4.31 -13.33
CA SER A 87 11.87 3.17 -12.66
C SER A 87 11.72 3.22 -11.14
N PHE A 88 12.03 2.10 -10.51
CA PHE A 88 12.21 2.04 -9.06
C PHE A 88 13.42 2.88 -8.60
N PRO A 89 13.47 3.29 -7.32
CA PRO A 89 14.57 4.10 -6.78
C PRO A 89 15.94 3.40 -6.85
N SER A 90 15.96 2.07 -6.80
CA SER A 90 17.14 1.24 -7.03
C SER A 90 16.73 -0.13 -7.58
N GLU A 91 17.68 -0.83 -8.19
CA GLU A 91 17.49 -2.19 -8.72
C GLU A 91 17.04 -3.16 -7.63
N THR A 92 17.75 -3.20 -6.49
CA THR A 92 17.41 -4.04 -5.33
C THR A 92 15.98 -3.82 -4.82
N ILE A 93 15.52 -2.56 -4.75
CA ILE A 93 14.15 -2.25 -4.34
C ILE A 93 13.16 -2.72 -5.40
N GLY A 94 13.47 -2.50 -6.67
CA GLY A 94 12.67 -2.96 -7.81
C GLY A 94 12.53 -4.47 -7.82
N ASP A 95 13.61 -5.22 -7.78
CA ASP A 95 13.62 -6.68 -7.82
C ASP A 95 12.84 -7.29 -6.67
N SER A 96 13.01 -6.75 -5.46
CA SER A 96 12.24 -7.18 -4.28
C SER A 96 10.74 -6.94 -4.46
N TRP A 97 10.36 -5.77 -4.98
CA TRP A 97 8.95 -5.45 -5.25
C TRP A 97 8.37 -6.35 -6.36
N LYS A 98 9.11 -6.53 -7.46
CA LYS A 98 8.72 -7.38 -8.60
C LYS A 98 8.57 -8.84 -8.18
N ALA A 99 9.48 -9.36 -7.37
CA ALA A 99 9.38 -10.72 -6.85
C ALA A 99 8.15 -10.90 -5.94
N ASP A 100 7.88 -9.93 -5.06
CA ASP A 100 6.73 -9.97 -4.15
C ASP A 100 5.39 -9.92 -4.91
N VAL A 101 5.21 -8.90 -5.76
CA VAL A 101 3.95 -8.66 -6.48
C VAL A 101 3.78 -9.67 -7.63
N GLY A 102 4.86 -10.02 -8.33
CA GLY A 102 4.84 -11.05 -9.37
C GLY A 102 4.44 -12.41 -8.80
N HIS A 103 4.95 -12.80 -7.62
CA HIS A 103 4.47 -14.01 -6.95
C HIS A 103 2.97 -13.92 -6.62
N PHE A 104 2.46 -12.77 -6.17
CA PHE A 104 1.01 -12.63 -5.95
C PHE A 104 0.22 -12.86 -7.24
N ILE A 105 0.57 -12.16 -8.32
CA ILE A 105 -0.13 -12.25 -9.61
C ILE A 105 -0.11 -13.68 -10.15
N ASN A 106 1.03 -14.36 -10.06
CA ASN A 106 1.20 -15.74 -10.53
C ASN A 106 0.39 -16.79 -9.74
N ASN A 107 -0.05 -16.46 -8.53
CA ASN A 107 -0.77 -17.37 -7.64
C ASN A 107 -2.13 -16.79 -7.23
N PHE A 108 -2.58 -15.73 -7.90
CA PHE A 108 -3.80 -15.04 -7.54
C PHE A 108 -5.00 -15.94 -7.81
N ASN A 109 -5.83 -16.10 -6.78
CA ASN A 109 -7.10 -16.78 -6.87
C ASN A 109 -8.20 -15.85 -6.38
N LYS A 110 -9.35 -15.90 -7.04
CA LYS A 110 -10.53 -15.17 -6.58
C LYS A 110 -10.96 -15.69 -5.22
N ILE A 111 -11.27 -14.77 -4.31
CA ILE A 111 -12.03 -15.10 -3.12
C ILE A 111 -13.45 -15.44 -3.58
N ASP A 112 -13.93 -16.63 -3.22
CA ASP A 112 -15.29 -17.07 -3.53
C ASP A 112 -16.31 -16.35 -2.63
N SER A 113 -16.60 -15.10 -2.98
CA SER A 113 -17.56 -14.27 -2.26
C SER A 113 -18.16 -13.21 -3.19
N LYS A 114 -19.44 -12.88 -2.98
CA LYS A 114 -20.08 -11.76 -3.67
C LYS A 114 -19.56 -10.46 -3.07
N MET A 115 -18.94 -9.62 -3.92
CA MET A 115 -18.36 -8.36 -3.47
C MET A 115 -19.00 -7.16 -4.18
N ILE A 116 -19.00 -6.02 -3.51
CA ILE A 116 -19.16 -4.71 -4.15
C ILE A 116 -17.75 -4.11 -4.25
N LEU A 117 -17.34 -3.73 -5.46
CA LEU A 117 -16.00 -3.24 -5.74
C LEU A 117 -16.02 -1.76 -6.15
N GLU A 118 -14.93 -1.06 -5.87
CA GLU A 118 -14.69 0.33 -6.26
C GLU A 118 -15.89 1.25 -5.95
N LYS A 119 -16.45 1.09 -4.75
CA LYS A 119 -17.66 1.82 -4.36
C LYS A 119 -17.32 3.25 -3.97
N LEU A 120 -17.75 4.21 -4.79
CA LEU A 120 -17.75 5.64 -4.41
C LEU A 120 -18.67 5.86 -3.21
N LEU A 121 -18.13 6.49 -2.17
CA LEU A 121 -18.87 6.98 -1.01
C LEU A 121 -18.68 8.49 -0.88
N VAL A 122 -19.76 9.18 -0.53
CA VAL A 122 -19.76 10.64 -0.28
C VAL A 122 -20.57 10.92 0.98
N PHE A 123 -19.90 11.40 2.02
CA PHE A 123 -20.51 11.56 3.33
C PHE A 123 -19.92 12.74 4.09
N GLU A 124 -20.69 13.21 5.05
CA GLU A 124 -20.27 14.21 6.02
C GLU A 124 -19.67 13.48 7.22
N ILE A 125 -18.40 13.74 7.52
CA ILE A 125 -17.70 13.06 8.61
C ILE A 125 -17.84 13.82 9.94
N THR A 126 -17.90 15.14 9.85
CA THR A 126 -18.18 16.09 10.91
C THR A 126 -18.89 17.30 10.29
N ASP A 127 -19.55 18.11 11.12
CA ASP A 127 -20.38 19.24 10.68
C ASP A 127 -19.66 20.13 9.65
N GLY A 128 -20.26 20.25 8.47
CA GLY A 128 -19.76 21.05 7.35
C GLY A 128 -18.59 20.45 6.56
N VAL A 129 -18.04 19.30 6.96
CA VAL A 129 -16.86 18.69 6.34
C VAL A 129 -17.25 17.41 5.57
N TYR A 130 -17.17 17.49 4.25
CA TYR A 130 -17.55 16.42 3.34
C TYR A 130 -16.34 15.66 2.81
N PHE A 131 -16.46 14.33 2.76
CA PHE A 131 -15.45 13.42 2.23
C PHE A 131 -15.99 12.59 1.08
N GLN A 132 -15.09 12.31 0.14
CA GLN A 132 -15.26 11.27 -0.87
C GLN A 132 -14.12 10.24 -0.79
N GLY A 133 -14.43 9.02 -1.20
CA GLY A 133 -13.46 7.94 -1.34
C GLY A 133 -14.05 6.75 -2.09
N TYR A 134 -13.17 5.89 -2.59
CA TYR A 134 -13.52 4.64 -3.24
C TYR A 134 -13.13 3.50 -2.31
N VAL A 135 -14.10 2.66 -1.96
CA VAL A 135 -13.83 1.44 -1.19
C VAL A 135 -13.55 0.34 -2.19
N ASP A 136 -12.30 -0.09 -2.22
CA ASP A 136 -11.78 -1.26 -2.93
C ASP A 136 -12.76 -2.44 -2.95
N ALA A 137 -13.10 -2.99 -1.78
CA ALA A 137 -14.11 -4.05 -1.68
C ALA A 137 -14.91 -4.07 -0.39
N ILE A 138 -16.19 -4.41 -0.55
CA ILE A 138 -17.16 -4.66 0.51
C ILE A 138 -17.72 -6.08 0.32
N LEU A 139 -17.57 -6.92 1.34
CA LEU A 139 -17.94 -8.33 1.31
C LEU A 139 -18.91 -8.66 2.47
N PRO A 140 -19.79 -9.66 2.33
CA PRO A 140 -20.56 -10.18 3.45
C PRO A 140 -19.67 -10.60 4.63
N SER A 141 -20.08 -10.26 5.85
CA SER A 141 -19.49 -10.83 7.07
C SER A 141 -20.13 -12.18 7.39
N GLU A 142 -19.37 -13.04 8.08
CA GLU A 142 -19.84 -14.29 8.68
C GLU A 142 -21.00 -14.07 9.67
N LYS A 143 -21.15 -12.85 10.22
CA LYS A 143 -22.29 -12.48 11.07
C LYS A 143 -23.62 -12.41 10.30
N GLY A 144 -23.60 -12.49 8.98
CA GLY A 144 -24.78 -12.35 8.13
C GLY A 144 -25.26 -10.89 8.02
N LYS A 145 -26.37 -10.67 7.29
CA LYS A 145 -26.91 -9.32 7.10
C LYS A 145 -27.34 -8.70 8.45
N PRO A 146 -27.13 -7.38 8.67
CA PRO A 146 -26.64 -6.38 7.70
C PRO A 146 -25.10 -6.20 7.71
N TYR A 147 -24.34 -7.13 8.29
CA TYR A 147 -22.91 -6.98 8.52
C TYR A 147 -22.06 -7.26 7.28
N VAL A 148 -21.07 -6.40 7.05
CA VAL A 148 -20.10 -6.49 5.96
C VAL A 148 -18.67 -6.26 6.46
N ASN A 149 -17.71 -6.76 5.69
CA ASN A 149 -16.29 -6.54 5.86
C ASN A 149 -15.76 -5.62 4.76
N ILE A 150 -14.76 -4.81 5.10
CA ILE A 150 -14.03 -3.96 4.14
C ILE A 150 -12.65 -4.55 3.91
N TYR A 151 -12.29 -4.70 2.63
CA TYR A 151 -10.95 -5.09 2.19
C TYR A 151 -10.37 -3.92 1.39
N ASP A 152 -9.12 -3.60 1.67
CA ASP A 152 -8.33 -2.60 0.97
C ASP A 152 -7.02 -3.25 0.53
N TRP A 153 -6.80 -3.38 -0.78
CA TRP A 153 -5.62 -4.04 -1.34
C TRP A 153 -4.42 -3.09 -1.26
N LYS A 154 -3.31 -3.58 -0.71
CA LYS A 154 -2.11 -2.77 -0.50
C LYS A 154 -0.86 -3.44 -1.06
N THR A 155 -0.21 -2.77 -2.00
CA THR A 155 1.12 -3.09 -2.53
C THR A 155 2.25 -2.47 -1.70
N SER A 156 1.93 -1.82 -0.58
CA SER A 156 2.91 -1.26 0.33
C SER A 156 3.51 -2.32 1.25
N SER A 157 4.61 -1.95 1.92
CA SER A 157 5.09 -2.70 3.08
C SER A 157 4.07 -2.66 4.23
N LYS A 158 4.13 -3.63 5.14
CA LYS A 158 3.25 -3.70 6.31
C LYS A 158 3.39 -2.48 7.21
N PHE A 159 2.30 -2.09 7.85
CA PHE A 159 2.28 -0.95 8.77
C PHE A 159 2.59 -1.38 10.20
N THR A 160 3.36 -0.57 10.92
CA THR A 160 3.69 -0.78 12.34
C THR A 160 3.77 0.57 13.06
N GLY A 161 3.58 0.57 14.38
CA GLY A 161 3.69 1.77 15.22
C GLY A 161 2.78 2.91 14.73
N LYS A 162 3.34 4.13 14.65
CA LYS A 162 2.60 5.32 14.19
C LYS A 162 1.97 5.16 12.80
N LYS A 163 2.70 4.53 11.87
CA LYS A 163 2.23 4.33 10.49
C LYS A 163 1.00 3.42 10.41
N LEU A 164 0.83 2.51 11.38
CA LEU A 164 -0.36 1.65 11.47
C LEU A 164 -1.61 2.49 11.72
N ASN A 165 -1.53 3.45 12.64
CA ASN A 165 -2.65 4.35 12.92
C ASN A 165 -2.91 5.30 11.76
N GLU A 166 -1.85 5.89 11.20
CA GLU A 166 -1.96 6.78 10.04
C GLU A 166 -2.64 6.09 8.85
N ALA A 167 -2.24 4.86 8.51
CA ALA A 167 -2.88 4.08 7.45
C ALA A 167 -4.29 3.63 7.82
N GLY A 168 -4.54 3.28 9.09
CA GLY A 168 -5.82 2.78 9.59
C GLY A 168 -6.96 3.80 9.52
N ARG A 169 -6.64 5.10 9.54
CA ARG A 169 -7.60 6.20 9.35
C ARG A 169 -8.41 6.06 8.06
N GLN A 170 -7.79 5.61 6.96
CA GLN A 170 -8.49 5.38 5.70
C GLN A 170 -9.59 4.32 5.84
N LEU A 171 -9.26 3.19 6.47
CA LEU A 171 -10.20 2.09 6.71
C LEU A 171 -11.35 2.51 7.64
N LEU A 172 -11.05 3.26 8.70
CA LEU A 172 -12.08 3.81 9.60
C LEU A 172 -12.99 4.80 8.88
N MET A 173 -12.43 5.63 8.00
CA MET A 173 -13.21 6.54 7.18
C MET A 173 -14.19 5.78 6.28
N TYR A 174 -13.75 4.68 5.65
CA TYR A 174 -14.64 3.82 4.87
C TYR A 174 -15.75 3.19 5.72
N LYS A 175 -15.43 2.76 6.94
CA LYS A 175 -16.44 2.28 7.89
C LYS A 175 -17.52 3.33 8.15
N LEU A 176 -17.11 4.53 8.57
CA LEU A 176 -18.04 5.62 8.89
C LEU A 176 -18.88 5.99 7.65
N ALA A 177 -18.25 6.05 6.48
CA ALA A 177 -18.93 6.35 5.23
C ALA A 177 -20.03 5.33 4.90
N ILE A 178 -19.75 4.03 5.01
CA ILE A 178 -20.72 2.96 4.74
C ILE A 178 -21.88 3.05 5.73
N GLU A 179 -21.59 3.18 7.03
CA GLU A 179 -22.62 3.16 8.08
C GLU A 179 -23.49 4.42 8.09
N ASN A 180 -22.96 5.57 7.63
CA ASN A 180 -23.72 6.82 7.53
C ASN A 180 -24.53 6.94 6.24
N THR A 181 -24.17 6.21 5.18
CA THR A 181 -24.81 6.36 3.86
C THR A 181 -25.62 5.16 3.42
N THR A 182 -25.62 4.08 4.21
CA THR A 182 -26.32 2.83 3.89
C THR A 182 -26.89 2.18 5.15
N ASN A 183 -27.75 1.17 4.98
CA ASN A 183 -28.27 0.35 6.09
C ASN A 183 -27.30 -0.78 6.52
N LEU A 184 -26.07 -0.81 5.98
CA LEU A 184 -25.08 -1.83 6.31
C LEU A 184 -24.34 -1.49 7.61
N LYS A 185 -23.82 -2.52 8.28
CA LYS A 185 -22.94 -2.38 9.44
C LYS A 185 -21.59 -2.99 9.13
N VAL A 186 -20.51 -2.30 9.49
CA VAL A 186 -19.15 -2.78 9.21
C VAL A 186 -18.65 -3.55 10.41
N ASP A 187 -18.41 -4.84 10.19
CA ASP A 187 -17.89 -5.79 11.17
C ASP A 187 -16.37 -5.67 11.30
N LYS A 188 -15.66 -5.91 10.19
CA LYS A 188 -14.20 -5.82 10.15
C LYS A 188 -13.71 -4.92 9.03
N ILE A 189 -12.58 -4.27 9.28
CA ILE A 189 -11.83 -3.49 8.29
C ILE A 189 -10.42 -4.08 8.17
N MET A 190 -9.99 -4.41 6.96
CA MET A 190 -8.78 -5.19 6.73
C MET A 190 -7.99 -4.67 5.55
N TRP A 191 -6.67 -4.81 5.66
CA TRP A 191 -5.77 -4.73 4.50
C TRP A 191 -5.53 -6.11 3.93
N PHE A 192 -5.65 -6.22 2.61
CA PHE A 192 -5.09 -7.33 1.85
C PHE A 192 -3.68 -6.95 1.42
N MET A 193 -2.68 -7.46 2.14
CA MET A 193 -1.28 -7.08 1.98
C MET A 193 -0.62 -7.89 0.84
N ILE A 194 -0.64 -7.35 -0.37
CA ILE A 194 -0.19 -8.00 -1.61
C ILE A 194 1.24 -8.52 -1.51
N LYS A 195 2.16 -7.74 -0.94
CA LYS A 195 3.58 -8.11 -0.84
C LYS A 195 3.86 -9.28 0.11
N TYR A 196 2.89 -9.69 0.89
CA TYR A 196 3.06 -10.65 1.97
C TYR A 196 2.17 -11.88 1.79
N VAL A 197 2.61 -12.97 2.36
CA VAL A 197 1.88 -14.23 2.47
C VAL A 197 2.03 -14.77 3.89
N TYR A 198 1.01 -15.45 4.39
CA TYR A 198 1.16 -16.27 5.57
C TYR A 198 1.67 -17.64 5.16
N VAL A 199 2.88 -17.98 5.60
CA VAL A 199 3.33 -19.37 5.60
C VAL A 199 2.70 -20.04 6.82
N CYS A 200 1.82 -20.99 6.56
CA CYS A 200 1.12 -21.76 7.57
C CYS A 200 1.78 -23.11 7.75
N SER A 201 1.83 -23.59 9.00
CA SER A 201 2.30 -24.93 9.30
C SER A 201 1.56 -25.58 10.46
N GLN A 202 1.48 -26.91 10.44
CA GLN A 202 0.87 -27.68 11.53
C GLN A 202 1.75 -27.60 12.80
N GLY A 203 1.28 -26.87 13.81
CA GLY A 203 1.83 -26.93 15.15
C GLY A 203 1.18 -28.04 15.99
N LYS A 204 1.80 -28.43 17.10
CA LYS A 204 1.31 -29.50 17.99
C LYS A 204 -0.14 -29.33 18.49
N LYS A 205 -0.65 -28.09 18.56
CA LYS A 205 -2.00 -27.77 19.09
C LYS A 205 -2.78 -26.79 18.23
N LYS A 206 -2.11 -26.02 17.38
CA LYS A 206 -2.71 -24.99 16.54
C LYS A 206 -1.88 -24.77 15.29
N ILE A 207 -2.52 -24.29 14.25
CA ILE A 207 -1.87 -23.80 13.04
C ILE A 207 -0.97 -22.62 13.44
N LYS A 208 0.31 -22.69 13.05
CA LYS A 208 1.24 -21.57 13.16
C LYS A 208 1.17 -20.78 11.86
N LYS A 209 1.10 -19.45 11.95
CA LYS A 209 1.16 -18.56 10.78
C LYS A 209 2.36 -17.63 10.92
N LYS A 210 3.19 -17.55 9.89
CA LYS A 210 4.30 -16.60 9.81
C LYS A 210 4.09 -15.72 8.58
N MET A 211 3.98 -14.41 8.81
CA MET A 211 3.95 -13.43 7.72
C MET A 211 5.35 -13.31 7.10
N CYS A 212 5.43 -13.51 5.79
CA CYS A 212 6.67 -13.42 5.02
C CYS A 212 6.48 -12.57 3.76
N ASN A 213 7.56 -11.98 3.24
CA ASN A 213 7.56 -11.40 1.90
C ASN A 213 7.39 -12.52 0.86
N ARG A 214 6.50 -12.31 -0.12
CA ARG A 214 6.19 -13.32 -1.15
C ARG A 214 7.41 -13.72 -1.98
N GLY A 215 8.28 -12.79 -2.34
CA GLY A 215 9.46 -13.05 -3.17
C GLY A 215 10.57 -13.82 -2.45
N LYS A 216 10.45 -14.07 -1.14
CA LYS A 216 11.50 -14.72 -0.34
C LYS A 216 10.94 -15.53 0.84
N TRP A 217 9.72 -16.03 0.74
CA TRP A 217 9.06 -16.67 1.88
C TRP A 217 9.79 -17.95 2.31
N VAL A 218 10.36 -18.70 1.37
CA VAL A 218 11.17 -19.90 1.69
C VAL A 218 12.43 -19.50 2.46
N LYS A 219 13.12 -18.44 2.03
CA LYS A 219 14.29 -17.89 2.74
C LYS A 219 13.95 -17.52 4.19
N GLU A 220 12.79 -16.91 4.40
CA GLU A 220 12.37 -16.49 5.73
C GLU A 220 12.04 -17.67 6.65
N ILE A 221 11.60 -18.82 6.13
CA ILE A 221 11.32 -20.02 6.92
C ILE A 221 12.45 -21.05 6.94
N ARG A 222 13.59 -20.77 6.29
CA ARG A 222 14.71 -21.72 6.12
C ARG A 222 15.08 -22.44 7.42
N ASN A 223 15.30 -21.71 8.50
CA ASN A 223 15.69 -22.29 9.80
C ASN A 223 14.64 -23.25 10.39
N GLN A 224 13.36 -23.07 10.04
CA GLN A 224 12.30 -23.99 10.47
C GLN A 224 12.27 -25.23 9.59
N LEU A 225 12.47 -25.09 8.27
CA LEU A 225 12.59 -26.22 7.35
C LEU A 225 13.81 -27.09 7.70
N GLU A 226 14.95 -26.47 7.99
CA GLU A 226 16.17 -27.15 8.43
C GLU A 226 15.92 -28.03 9.65
N LYS A 227 15.24 -27.50 10.68
CA LYS A 227 14.85 -28.27 11.87
C LYS A 227 13.95 -29.45 11.53
N ASP A 228 12.98 -29.25 10.65
CA ASP A 228 12.05 -30.31 10.28
C ASP A 228 12.74 -31.41 9.46
N LEU A 229 13.67 -31.06 8.58
CA LEU A 229 14.48 -32.03 7.81
C LEU A 229 15.43 -32.82 8.74
N LYS A 230 16.10 -32.16 9.70
CA LYS A 230 16.93 -32.83 10.72
C LYS A 230 16.11 -33.81 11.55
N ASN A 231 14.91 -33.43 11.95
CA ASN A 231 14.01 -34.30 12.70
C ASN A 231 13.52 -35.51 11.90
N ASN A 232 13.60 -35.47 10.56
CA ASN A 232 13.34 -36.61 9.69
C ASN A 232 14.61 -37.44 9.40
N GLY A 233 15.73 -37.15 10.06
CA GLY A 233 16.96 -37.93 9.96
C GLY A 233 17.82 -37.64 8.74
N MET A 234 17.60 -36.51 8.06
CA MET A 234 18.41 -36.09 6.92
C MET A 234 19.77 -35.53 7.36
N ASP A 235 20.81 -35.79 6.57
CA ASP A 235 22.17 -35.31 6.81
C ASP A 235 22.32 -33.79 6.58
N ASP A 236 23.21 -33.15 7.32
CA ASP A 236 23.44 -31.69 7.27
C ASP A 236 23.83 -31.20 5.87
N PHE A 237 24.65 -31.94 5.12
CA PHE A 237 25.08 -31.53 3.79
C PHE A 237 23.94 -31.60 2.77
N GLU A 238 23.12 -32.65 2.83
CA GLU A 238 21.92 -32.80 1.99
C GLU A 238 20.90 -31.71 2.27
N ILE A 239 20.70 -31.37 3.55
CA ILE A 239 19.81 -30.28 3.97
C ILE A 239 20.23 -28.95 3.35
N GLU A 240 21.51 -28.59 3.46
CA GLU A 240 22.00 -27.32 2.91
C GLU A 240 21.78 -27.23 1.39
N LEU A 241 22.10 -28.30 0.65
CA LEU A 241 21.90 -28.34 -0.81
C LEU A 241 20.41 -28.20 -1.19
N LEU A 242 19.52 -28.91 -0.49
CA LEU A 242 18.08 -28.84 -0.74
C LEU A 242 17.52 -27.47 -0.40
N LEU A 243 17.90 -26.90 0.74
CA LEU A 243 17.41 -25.59 1.17
C LEU A 243 17.95 -24.46 0.29
N ASP A 244 19.16 -24.56 -0.25
CA ASP A 244 19.68 -23.60 -1.23
C ASP A 244 18.87 -23.61 -2.52
N ASN A 245 18.53 -24.80 -3.03
CA ASN A 245 17.67 -24.91 -4.20
C ASN A 245 16.25 -24.39 -3.92
N ALA A 246 15.67 -24.76 -2.77
CA ALA A 246 14.34 -24.30 -2.35
C ALA A 246 14.28 -22.77 -2.21
N VAL A 247 15.31 -22.16 -1.60
CA VAL A 247 15.40 -20.70 -1.46
C VAL A 247 15.57 -20.02 -2.82
N LYS A 248 16.42 -20.56 -3.69
CA LYS A 248 16.65 -20.01 -5.03
C LYS A 248 15.39 -20.03 -5.89
N GLN A 249 14.63 -21.12 -5.83
CA GLN A 249 13.39 -21.27 -6.59
C GLN A 249 12.16 -20.70 -5.87
N ASN A 250 12.32 -20.28 -4.61
CA ASN A 250 11.25 -19.81 -3.72
C ASN A 250 10.03 -20.76 -3.69
N THR A 251 10.31 -22.07 -3.63
CA THR A 251 9.33 -23.16 -3.58
C THR A 251 9.81 -24.31 -2.69
N LEU A 252 8.90 -25.19 -2.28
CA LEU A 252 9.20 -26.40 -1.52
C LEU A 252 9.15 -27.68 -2.37
N GLU A 253 8.94 -27.59 -3.68
CA GLU A 253 8.79 -28.78 -4.55
C GLU A 253 10.00 -29.72 -4.53
N CYS A 254 11.20 -29.22 -4.25
CA CYS A 254 12.38 -30.06 -4.13
C CYS A 254 12.52 -30.75 -2.77
N LEU A 255 11.65 -30.47 -1.80
CA LEU A 255 11.69 -31.09 -0.48
C LEU A 255 10.87 -32.38 -0.43
N PRO A 256 11.20 -33.33 0.48
CA PRO A 256 10.39 -34.52 0.70
C PRO A 256 8.94 -34.19 1.04
N ASP A 257 8.01 -35.04 0.61
CA ASP A 257 6.57 -34.83 0.81
C ASP A 257 6.20 -34.76 2.30
N GLU A 258 6.90 -35.49 3.17
CA GLU A 258 6.71 -35.44 4.62
C GLU A 258 7.03 -34.06 5.22
N ILE A 259 7.86 -33.27 4.54
CA ILE A 259 8.18 -31.89 4.90
C ILE A 259 7.22 -30.94 4.20
N LYS A 260 7.12 -31.03 2.86
CA LYS A 260 6.31 -30.14 2.04
C LYS A 260 4.85 -30.07 2.53
N ASN A 261 4.25 -31.23 2.82
CA ASN A 261 2.85 -31.33 3.23
C ASN A 261 2.57 -30.75 4.63
N LYS A 262 3.59 -30.39 5.40
CA LYS A 262 3.42 -29.67 6.67
C LYS A 262 3.12 -28.18 6.48
N TYR A 263 3.34 -27.64 5.28
CA TYR A 263 3.28 -26.22 4.97
C TYR A 263 2.24 -25.92 3.89
N TRP A 264 1.59 -24.76 4.01
CA TRP A 264 0.77 -24.18 2.94
C TRP A 264 0.81 -22.66 3.02
N LEU A 265 0.35 -22.00 1.98
CA LEU A 265 0.30 -20.54 1.89
C LEU A 265 -1.14 -20.06 2.03
N GLU A 266 -1.33 -18.97 2.78
CA GLU A 266 -2.59 -18.22 2.86
C GLU A 266 -2.34 -16.74 2.56
N ASP A 267 -3.34 -16.07 1.99
CA ASP A 267 -3.25 -14.63 1.75
C ASP A 267 -3.09 -13.83 3.04
N CYS A 268 -2.27 -12.77 2.95
CA CYS A 268 -1.96 -11.92 4.08
C CYS A 268 -3.05 -10.86 4.30
N ILE A 269 -4.09 -11.24 5.03
CA ILE A 269 -5.17 -10.33 5.45
C ILE A 269 -4.90 -9.85 6.87
N VAL A 270 -4.76 -8.54 7.05
CA VAL A 270 -4.44 -7.91 8.34
C VAL A 270 -5.62 -7.06 8.78
N GLU A 271 -6.26 -7.45 9.87
CA GLU A 271 -7.35 -6.71 10.50
C GLU A 271 -6.82 -5.46 11.22
N TYR A 272 -7.45 -4.31 10.97
CA TYR A 272 -7.25 -3.11 11.76
C TYR A 272 -8.39 -3.00 12.77
N GLU A 273 -8.01 -3.07 14.04
CA GLU A 273 -8.96 -3.03 15.15
C GLU A 273 -9.74 -1.70 15.17
N ILE A 274 -11.05 -1.82 15.39
CA ILE A 274 -11.99 -0.70 15.49
C ILE A 274 -12.20 -0.40 16.98
N THR A 275 -11.83 0.80 17.41
CA THR A 275 -12.12 1.30 18.76
C THR A 275 -12.69 2.71 18.69
N GLU A 276 -13.45 3.12 19.71
CA GLU A 276 -13.96 4.48 19.83
C GLU A 276 -12.82 5.51 19.88
N GLU A 277 -11.72 5.18 20.55
CA GLU A 277 -10.51 6.02 20.61
C GLU A 277 -9.97 6.32 19.22
N ARG A 278 -9.83 5.31 18.35
CA ARG A 278 -9.33 5.50 16.97
C ARG A 278 -10.32 6.24 16.09
N ILE A 279 -11.62 6.09 16.32
CA ILE A 279 -12.65 6.86 15.61
C ILE A 279 -12.58 8.34 16.00
N ASN A 280 -12.41 8.63 17.29
CA ASN A 280 -12.24 10.01 17.77
C ASN A 280 -10.93 10.62 17.25
N GLU A 281 -9.84 9.85 17.27
CA GLU A 281 -8.56 10.26 16.69
C GLU A 281 -8.68 10.61 15.20
N LEU A 282 -9.41 9.80 14.42
CA LEU A 282 -9.69 10.11 13.01
C LEU A 282 -10.45 11.44 12.86
N LYS A 283 -11.48 11.67 13.69
CA LYS A 283 -12.27 12.91 13.63
C LYS A 283 -11.41 14.12 13.97
N ASP A 284 -10.59 14.03 15.02
CA ASP A 284 -9.67 15.08 15.42
C ASP A 284 -8.64 15.36 14.32
N TYR A 285 -8.06 14.30 13.73
CA TYR A 285 -7.15 14.41 12.59
C TYR A 285 -7.80 15.17 11.43
N VAL A 286 -9.05 14.84 11.10
CA VAL A 286 -9.78 15.49 10.01
C VAL A 286 -10.07 16.95 10.33
N VAL A 287 -10.66 17.24 11.49
CA VAL A 287 -11.02 18.60 11.91
C VAL A 287 -9.78 19.50 11.94
N ASN A 288 -8.71 19.05 12.60
CA ASN A 288 -7.47 19.83 12.71
C ASN A 288 -6.85 20.07 11.34
N THR A 289 -6.74 19.03 10.50
CA THR A 289 -6.16 19.18 9.15
C THR A 289 -7.00 20.14 8.28
N VAL A 290 -8.33 20.04 8.31
CA VAL A 290 -9.21 20.90 7.52
C VAL A 290 -9.11 22.35 7.99
N ASN A 291 -9.15 22.60 9.30
CA ASN A 291 -8.99 23.93 9.87
C ASN A 291 -7.62 24.56 9.49
N GLU A 292 -6.55 23.77 9.54
CA GLU A 292 -5.23 24.22 9.10
C GLU A 292 -5.19 24.56 7.61
N ILE A 293 -5.83 23.76 6.75
CA ILE A 293 -5.94 24.05 5.32
C ILE A 293 -6.72 25.34 5.08
N GLU A 294 -7.89 25.49 5.71
CA GLU A 294 -8.81 26.60 5.46
C GLU A 294 -8.33 27.92 6.07
N SER A 295 -7.49 27.87 7.10
CA SER A 295 -6.85 29.06 7.69
C SER A 295 -5.72 29.64 6.83
N LYS A 296 -5.21 28.89 5.84
CA LYS A 296 -4.12 29.35 4.97
C LYS A 296 -4.66 30.20 3.82
N ASP A 297 -3.97 31.30 3.56
CA ASP A 297 -4.23 32.14 2.40
C ASP A 297 -3.80 31.43 1.10
N ALA A 298 -4.78 31.06 0.29
CA ALA A 298 -4.57 30.42 -1.01
C ALA A 298 -3.85 31.32 -2.03
N SER A 299 -3.87 32.64 -1.85
CA SER A 299 -3.16 33.59 -2.72
C SER A 299 -1.69 33.80 -2.33
N ASN A 300 -1.30 33.38 -1.11
CA ASN A 300 0.03 33.58 -0.58
C ASN A 300 0.83 32.27 -0.51
N GLU A 301 1.68 32.01 -1.50
CA GLU A 301 2.54 30.81 -1.54
C GLU A 301 3.40 30.63 -0.27
N ALA A 302 3.81 31.72 0.40
CA ALA A 302 4.75 31.67 1.52
C ALA A 302 4.19 30.98 2.78
N VAL A 303 2.85 30.86 2.91
CA VAL A 303 2.24 30.15 4.05
C VAL A 303 2.20 28.62 3.88
N TRP A 304 2.53 28.12 2.69
CA TRP A 304 2.51 26.70 2.34
C TRP A 304 3.92 26.11 2.46
N LYS A 305 4.19 25.51 3.63
CA LYS A 305 5.52 25.04 4.01
C LYS A 305 5.88 23.74 3.28
N PRO A 306 7.11 23.62 2.75
CA PRO A 306 7.60 22.33 2.29
C PRO A 306 7.85 21.41 3.48
N VAL A 307 7.81 20.09 3.23
CA VAL A 307 8.35 19.12 4.17
C VAL A 307 9.82 19.43 4.45
N GLU A 308 10.25 19.24 5.70
CA GLU A 308 11.66 19.37 6.03
C GLU A 308 12.47 18.30 5.27
N ILE A 309 13.37 18.74 4.39
CA ILE A 309 14.17 17.86 3.54
C ILE A 309 15.43 17.44 4.30
N ASN A 310 15.35 16.27 4.91
CA ASN A 310 16.45 15.61 5.61
C ASN A 310 16.56 14.15 5.16
N LYS A 311 17.49 13.37 5.72
CA LYS A 311 17.68 11.96 5.33
C LYS A 311 16.39 11.11 5.44
N TYR A 312 15.49 11.43 6.38
CA TYR A 312 14.26 10.67 6.60
C TYR A 312 13.17 10.99 5.58
N ASN A 313 13.09 12.23 5.11
CA ASN A 313 12.04 12.70 4.19
C ASN A 313 12.53 12.90 2.75
N SER A 314 13.83 12.75 2.51
CA SER A 314 14.44 12.89 1.18
C SER A 314 13.83 11.93 0.16
N PHE A 315 13.52 10.69 0.57
CA PHE A 315 12.83 9.70 -0.26
C PHE A 315 11.47 10.21 -0.77
N TYR A 316 10.70 10.88 0.10
CA TYR A 316 9.42 11.45 -0.30
C TYR A 316 9.63 12.51 -1.39
N CYS A 317 10.59 13.42 -1.18
CA CYS A 317 10.89 14.48 -2.13
C CYS A 317 11.48 13.98 -3.45
N SER A 318 12.25 12.90 -3.44
CA SER A 318 12.95 12.37 -4.61
C SER A 318 12.13 11.35 -5.41
N VAL A 319 11.17 10.67 -4.78
CA VAL A 319 10.42 9.56 -5.38
C VAL A 319 8.92 9.80 -5.37
N LEU A 320 8.34 10.14 -4.21
CA LEU A 320 6.89 10.09 -4.00
C LEU A 320 6.16 11.37 -4.42
N CYS A 321 6.76 12.53 -4.16
CA CYS A 321 6.15 13.83 -4.43
C CYS A 321 5.83 14.00 -5.92
N GLY A 322 4.58 14.37 -6.23
CA GLY A 322 4.14 14.62 -7.60
C GLY A 322 4.86 15.81 -8.25
N HIS A 323 5.36 16.75 -7.46
CA HIS A 323 6.06 17.94 -7.94
C HIS A 323 7.57 17.87 -7.80
N ARG A 324 8.14 16.67 -7.58
CA ARG A 324 9.58 16.48 -7.34
C ARG A 324 10.51 17.12 -8.39
N LYS A 325 10.12 17.13 -9.67
CA LYS A 325 10.91 17.74 -10.76
C LYS A 325 10.81 19.26 -10.83
N THR A 326 9.76 19.86 -10.25
CA THR A 326 9.46 21.30 -10.33
C THR A 326 9.54 21.99 -8.97
N CYS A 327 9.74 21.24 -7.88
CA CYS A 327 9.80 21.76 -6.52
C CYS A 327 11.08 22.59 -6.29
N LYS A 328 10.90 23.89 -6.06
CA LYS A 328 12.00 24.83 -5.82
C LYS A 328 12.82 24.47 -4.57
N PHE A 329 12.18 24.01 -3.52
CA PHE A 329 12.84 23.65 -2.25
C PHE A 329 13.71 22.40 -2.39
N TYR A 330 13.23 21.41 -3.14
CA TYR A 330 14.02 20.21 -3.41
C TYR A 330 15.21 20.51 -4.32
N LYS A 331 15.01 21.36 -5.34
CA LYS A 331 16.12 21.84 -6.17
C LYS A 331 17.19 22.56 -5.35
N GLU A 332 16.78 23.47 -4.45
CA GLU A 332 17.71 24.19 -3.57
C GLU A 332 18.48 23.24 -2.64
N PHE A 333 17.82 22.20 -2.12
CA PHE A 333 18.47 21.17 -1.32
C PHE A 333 19.56 20.44 -2.11
N LEU A 334 19.27 19.98 -3.33
CA LEU A 334 20.25 19.33 -4.21
C LEU A 334 21.43 20.26 -4.56
N ASP A 335 21.16 21.53 -4.80
CA ASP A 335 22.19 22.54 -5.09
C ASP A 335 23.11 22.79 -3.89
N LYS A 336 22.58 22.77 -2.65
CA LYS A 336 23.37 22.88 -1.42
C LYS A 336 24.21 21.63 -1.16
N SER A 337 23.60 20.44 -1.29
CA SER A 337 24.31 19.16 -1.13
C SER A 337 25.45 19.03 -2.14
N SER A 338 25.20 19.28 -3.43
CA SER A 338 26.24 19.21 -4.46
C SER A 338 27.41 20.19 -4.24
N LYS A 339 27.18 21.34 -3.58
CA LYS A 339 28.23 22.27 -3.18
C LYS A 339 29.03 21.79 -1.95
N GLN A 340 28.41 21.09 -1.00
CA GLN A 340 29.12 20.47 0.13
C GLN A 340 29.99 19.27 -0.31
N PHE A 341 29.54 18.47 -1.29
CA PHE A 341 30.29 17.31 -1.81
C PHE A 341 31.40 17.68 -2.80
N LYS A 342 31.51 18.93 -3.26
CA LYS A 342 32.68 19.42 -4.01
C LYS A 342 33.97 19.49 -3.16
N LYS A 343 33.95 19.07 -1.89
CA LYS A 343 35.13 18.94 -1.03
C LYS A 343 35.59 17.52 -0.71
N LYS A 344 34.96 16.46 -1.24
CA LYS A 344 35.52 15.10 -1.36
C LYS A 344 34.61 14.21 -2.20
N ASP A 345 35.22 13.66 -3.26
CA ASP A 345 34.83 12.52 -4.11
C ASP A 345 33.43 12.49 -4.74
N LYS A 346 33.41 12.71 -6.07
CA LYS A 346 32.26 12.61 -6.96
C LYS A 346 32.14 11.20 -7.55
N VAL A 347 31.72 10.23 -6.77
CA VAL A 347 30.97 9.03 -7.20
C VAL A 347 30.19 8.61 -5.93
N ASP A 348 28.94 8.15 -6.03
CA ASP A 348 28.10 7.66 -4.91
C ASP A 348 27.33 8.68 -4.04
N VAL A 349 26.67 9.67 -4.66
CA VAL A 349 25.65 10.47 -3.93
C VAL A 349 24.31 9.74 -3.84
N PHE A 350 23.94 8.92 -4.83
CA PHE A 350 22.65 8.21 -4.81
C PHE A 350 22.68 6.94 -3.94
N ASP A 351 23.79 6.18 -3.94
CA ASP A 351 23.88 4.93 -3.16
C ASP A 351 24.09 5.17 -1.65
N ASN A 352 24.65 6.31 -1.26
CA ASN A 352 24.83 6.66 0.17
C ASN A 352 23.58 7.32 0.80
N LEU A 353 22.59 7.71 0.01
CA LEU A 353 21.32 8.25 0.53
C LEU A 353 20.31 7.14 0.88
N PHE A 354 20.55 5.91 0.40
CA PHE A 354 19.62 4.78 0.53
C PHE A 354 20.27 3.49 1.06
N SER A 355 21.50 3.54 1.57
CA SER A 355 22.14 2.43 2.30
C SER A 355 21.83 2.43 3.80
#